data_AF-A0A2G9Z2U3-F1
#
_entry.id   AF-A0A2G9Z2U3-F1
#
_cell.length_a   1.000
_cell.length_b   1.000
_cell.length_c   1.000
_cell.angle_alpha   90.00
_cell.angle_beta   90.00
_cell.angle_gamma   90.00
#
_symmetry.space_group_name_H-M   'P 1'
#
loop_
_entity.id
_entity.type
_entity.pdbx_description
1 polymer ?
#
loop_
_entity_poly.entity_id
_entity_poly.type
_entity_poly.pdbx_seq_one_letter_code
_entity_poly.pdbx_strand_id
1 'polypeptide(L)' 'MLLVRTLYKNKEISLVMQNAETIRLTSLSGKPISVTKLKKDDKILAYLQEAGRHFGVKVKESIKEK' A
#
# COMPACT_ATOMS: atom_id res chain seq x y z
N MET A 1 -6.92 -11.60 -3.29
CA MET A 1 -6.27 -10.79 -2.24
C MET A 1 -4.76 -10.90 -2.39
N LEU A 2 -4.03 -9.80 -2.26
CA LEU A 2 -2.58 -9.70 -2.37
C LEU A 2 -2.05 -9.03 -1.10
N LEU A 3 -1.08 -9.64 -0.43
CA LEU A 3 -0.34 -9.02 0.68
C LEU A 3 1.00 -8.51 0.15
N VAL A 4 1.22 -7.20 0.25
CA VAL A 4 2.50 -6.56 -0.08
C VAL A 4 3.14 -6.08 1.20
N ARG A 5 4.42 -6.41 1.39
CA ARG A 5 5.24 -5.91 2.49
C ARG A 5 6.37 -5.06 1.93
N THR A 6 6.67 -3.98 2.64
CA THR A 6 7.78 -3.09 2.31
C THR A 6 8.44 -2.55 3.56
N LEU A 7 9.65 -2.02 3.41
CA LEU A 7 10.44 -1.42 4.48
C LEU A 7 10.66 0.05 4.18
N TYR A 8 10.32 0.90 5.14
CA TYR A 8 10.64 2.33 5.09
C TYR A 8 11.12 2.80 6.46
N LYS A 9 12.34 3.37 6.51
CA LYS A 9 12.98 3.84 7.76
C LYS A 9 12.92 2.79 8.89
N ASN A 10 13.29 1.54 8.58
CA ASN A 10 13.25 0.40 9.50
C ASN A 10 11.87 0.05 10.06
N LYS A 11 10.78 0.55 9.46
CA LYS A 11 9.42 0.12 9.76
C LYS A 11 8.91 -0.76 8.63
N GLU A 12 8.44 -1.96 8.98
CA GLU A 12 7.68 -2.79 8.06
C GLU A 12 6.30 -2.16 7.86
N ILE A 13 5.86 -2.10 6.62
CA ILE A 13 4.53 -1.63 6.23
C ILE A 13 3.91 -2.75 5.40
N SER A 14 2.70 -3.14 5.76
CA SER A 14 1.90 -4.10 5.01
C SER A 14 0.73 -3.41 4.31
N LEU A 15 0.39 -3.91 3.13
CA LEU A 15 -0.80 -3.51 2.38
C LEU A 15 -1.55 -4.78 1.98
N VAL A 16 -2.84 -4.84 2.32
CA VAL A 16 -3.74 -5.87 1.81
C VAL A 16 -4.55 -5.25 0.67
N MET A 17 -4.38 -5.80 -0.53
CA MET A 17 -4.96 -5.24 -1.75
C MET A 17 -5.78 -6.27 -2.51
N GLN A 18 -6.72 -5.80 -3.32
CA GLN A 18 -7.37 -6.65 -4.32
C GLN A 18 -6.34 -7.02 -5.40
N ASN A 19 -6.31 -8.29 -5.79
CA ASN A 19 -5.45 -8.73 -6.89
C ASN A 19 -6.21 -8.52 -8.21
N ALA A 20 -6.15 -7.30 -8.75
CA ALA A 20 -6.86 -6.92 -9.97
C ALA A 20 -6.08 -5.87 -10.77
N GLU A 21 -6.24 -5.89 -12.10
CA GLU A 21 -5.50 -5.00 -13.01
C GLU A 21 -5.80 -3.51 -12.77
N THR A 22 -7.03 -3.20 -12.33
CA THR A 22 -7.52 -1.85 -12.05
C THR A 22 -6.91 -1.24 -10.78
N ILE A 23 -6.31 -2.06 -9.91
CA ILE A 23 -5.63 -1.58 -8.71
C ILE A 23 -4.21 -1.17 -9.07
N ARG A 24 -3.84 0.06 -8.70
CA ARG A 24 -2.57 0.68 -9.09
C ARG A 24 -1.88 1.34 -7.90
N LEU A 25 -0.56 1.30 -7.93
CA LEU A 25 0.35 2.04 -7.06
C LEU A 25 1.13 3.07 -7.89
N THR A 26 1.81 4.00 -7.22
CA THR A 26 2.58 5.05 -7.90
C THR A 26 4.06 4.71 -7.91
N SER A 27 4.68 4.67 -9.10
CA SER A 27 6.13 4.51 -9.25
C SER A 27 6.89 5.74 -8.76
N LEU A 28 8.21 5.61 -8.58
CA LEU A 28 9.09 6.75 -8.29
C LEU A 28 9.05 7.86 -9.37
N SER A 29 8.65 7.52 -10.60
CA SER A 29 8.48 8.48 -11.70
C SER A 29 7.10 9.17 -11.72
N GLY A 30 6.23 8.88 -10.74
CA GLY A 30 4.85 9.38 -10.71
C GLY A 30 3.87 8.62 -11.61
N LYS A 31 4.36 7.67 -12.43
CA LYS A 31 3.49 6.84 -13.30
C LYS A 31 2.81 5.72 -12.51
N PRO A 32 1.56 5.34 -12.89
CA PRO A 32 0.87 4.21 -12.28
C PRO A 32 1.52 2.86 -12.63
N ILE A 33 1.57 1.96 -11.66
CA ILE A 33 1.97 0.54 -11.81
C ILE A 33 0.78 -0.32 -11.37
N SER A 34 0.34 -1.25 -12.21
CA SER A 34 -0.69 -2.22 -11.84
C SER A 34 -0.14 -3.24 -10.84
N VAL A 35 -0.92 -3.59 -9.81
CA VAL A 35 -0.47 -4.53 -8.77
C VAL A 35 -0.21 -5.94 -9.31
N THR A 36 -0.80 -6.31 -10.44
CA THR A 36 -0.56 -7.60 -11.12
C THR A 36 0.82 -7.69 -11.76
N LYS A 37 1.52 -6.55 -11.93
CA LYS A 37 2.87 -6.46 -12.51
C LYS A 37 3.96 -6.20 -11.48
N LEU A 38 3.60 -6.03 -10.20
CA LEU A 38 4.57 -5.79 -9.12
C LEU A 38 5.50 -6.99 -8.96
N LYS A 39 6.77 -6.69 -8.70
CA LYS A 39 7.82 -7.67 -8.43
C LYS A 39 8.49 -7.36 -7.11
N LYS A 40 9.19 -8.35 -6.56
CA LYS A 40 10.05 -8.15 -5.40
C LYS A 40 11.07 -7.05 -5.73
N ASP A 41 11.37 -6.23 -4.73
CA ASP A 41 12.32 -5.11 -4.80
C ASP A 41 11.87 -3.90 -5.64
N ASP A 42 10.64 -3.91 -6.19
CA ASP A 42 10.05 -2.71 -6.80
C ASP A 42 9.92 -1.59 -5.76
N LYS A 43 10.28 -0.38 -6.18
CA LYS A 43 10.12 0.83 -5.36
C LYS A 43 8.91 1.61 -5.81
N ILE A 44 8.07 1.95 -4.83
CA ILE A 44 6.87 2.75 -5.01
C ILE A 44 6.94 4.02 -4.16
N LEU A 45 6.14 5.01 -4.52
CA LEU A 45 5.84 6.14 -3.65
C LEU A 45 4.76 5.73 -2.65
N ALA A 46 4.93 6.16 -1.40
CA ALA A 46 3.97 5.97 -0.33
C ALA A 46 3.69 7.31 0.36
N TYR A 47 2.44 7.51 0.76
CA TYR A 47 2.03 8.63 1.60
C TYR A 47 1.61 8.07 2.96
N LEU A 48 2.43 8.31 3.99
CA LEU A 48 2.27 7.71 5.31
C LEU A 48 1.41 8.59 6.22
N GLN A 49 0.40 8.01 6.87
CA GLN A 49 -0.46 8.66 7.86
C GLN A 49 -0.78 7.70 9.01
N GLU A 50 -1.03 8.24 10.21
CA GLU A 50 -1.22 7.46 11.44
C GLU A 50 -2.66 6.94 11.67
N ALA A 51 -3.62 7.33 10.84
CA ALA A 51 -5.01 6.88 10.95
C ALA A 51 -5.51 6.37 9.60
N GLY A 52 -6.24 5.27 9.61
CA GLY A 52 -6.88 4.74 8.41
C GLY A 52 -8.01 5.61 7.89
N ARG A 53 -8.49 5.18 6.72
CA ARG A 53 -9.53 5.87 5.99
C ARG A 53 -10.59 4.88 5.53
N HIS A 54 -11.85 5.27 5.72
CA HIS A 54 -12.99 4.57 5.11
C HIS A 54 -13.53 5.44 3.98
N PHE A 55 -13.49 4.95 2.75
CA PHE A 55 -13.84 5.72 1.54
C PHE A 55 -13.16 7.10 1.46
N GLY A 56 -11.89 7.16 1.84
CA GLY A 56 -11.11 8.41 1.81
C GLY A 56 -11.32 9.33 3.02
N VAL A 57 -12.26 9.05 3.92
CA VAL A 57 -12.48 9.83 5.14
C VAL A 57 -11.61 9.30 6.27
N LYS A 58 -10.85 10.17 6.95
CA LYS A 58 -10.04 9.80 8.13
C LYS A 58 -10.97 9.32 9.24
N VAL A 59 -10.69 8.13 9.78
CA VAL A 59 -11.44 7.55 10.90
C VAL A 59 -10.54 7.36 12.10
N LYS A 60 -11.09 7.49 13.31
CA LYS A 60 -10.39 7.09 14.54
C LYS A 60 -10.57 5.57 14.67
N GLU A 61 -9.50 4.83 14.47
CA GLU A 61 -9.52 3.36 14.50
C GLU A 61 -8.45 2.80 15.44
N SER A 62 -8.66 1.56 15.87
CA SER A 62 -7.64 0.74 16.52
C SER A 62 -7.50 -0.57 15.75
N ILE A 63 -6.31 -0.87 15.24
CA ILE A 63 -6.03 -2.11 14.52
C ILE A 63 -5.47 -3.13 15.52
N LYS A 64 -6.05 -4.33 15.55
CA LYS A 64 -5.53 -5.47 16.32
C LYS A 64 -5.30 -6.63 15.37
N GLU A 65 -4.05 -6.85 14.99
CA GLU A 65 -3.64 -8.03 14.21
C GLU A 65 -3.45 -9.22 15.18
N LYS A 66 -4.00 -10.38 14.83
CA LYS A 66 -3.85 -11.66 15.55
C LYS A 66 -3.14 -12.66 14.65
#